data_AF-A0A3D9Z416-F1
#
_entry.id   AF-A0A3D9Z416-F1
#
_cell.length_a   1.000
_cell.length_b   1.000
_cell.length_c   1.000
_cell.angle_alpha   90.00
_cell.angle_beta   90.00
_cell.angle_gamma   90.00
#
_symmetry.space_group_name_H-M   'P 1'
#
loop_
_entity.id
_entity.type
_entity.pdbx_description
1 polymer ?
#
loop_
_entity_poly.entity_id
_entity_poly.type
_entity_poly.pdbx_seq_one_letter_code
_entity_poly.pdbx_strand_id
1 'polypeptide(L)'
;MTRRLQSSMQCILCVLIGLGFSTAVANAQSVKPDTPPDAEADSNAAMKLTTNDPRIGNALSGHHGTWKWVVPPVKMAGGFDDHDPIGVISGKLIPADCSLNWTDPDSHKLYCFTSATSLIYFMDVPHTYLTAAEKKWQSLTGKPAI
;
A
#
# COMPACT_ATOMS: atom_id res chain seq x y z
N MET A 1 -49.31 26.93 -7.72
CA MET A 1 -50.14 26.87 -6.50
C MET A 1 -50.29 25.41 -6.07
N THR A 2 -50.47 25.11 -4.77
CA THR A 2 -51.08 23.88 -4.15
C THR A 2 -50.68 22.48 -4.69
N ARG A 3 -50.27 21.47 -3.90
CA ARG A 3 -50.11 21.21 -2.43
C ARG A 3 -48.78 20.42 -2.22
N ARG A 4 -48.15 20.17 -1.07
CA ARG A 4 -48.41 20.18 0.40
C ARG A 4 -49.16 18.98 1.05
N LEU A 5 -48.41 18.30 1.94
CA LEU A 5 -48.76 17.46 3.11
C LEU A 5 -49.54 16.12 2.93
N GLN A 6 -48.86 15.01 3.23
CA GLN A 6 -49.10 14.05 4.35
C GLN A 6 -47.93 13.02 4.36
N SER A 7 -47.34 12.46 5.43
CA SER A 7 -47.44 12.50 6.91
C SER A 7 -47.80 11.15 7.55
N SER A 8 -47.04 10.81 8.61
CA SER A 8 -47.35 9.88 9.72
C SER A 8 -47.06 8.36 9.56
N MET A 9 -46.47 7.80 10.63
CA MET A 9 -46.02 6.41 10.93
C MET A 9 -44.54 6.12 10.61
N GLN A 10 -43.60 6.04 11.57
CA GLN A 10 -43.60 6.32 13.02
C GLN A 10 -44.44 5.42 13.95
N CYS A 11 -43.99 4.17 14.10
CA CYS A 11 -43.85 3.55 15.42
C CYS A 11 -42.33 3.58 15.79
N ILE A 12 -41.84 3.83 17.01
CA ILE A 12 -42.21 3.34 18.36
C ILE A 12 -41.83 1.85 18.49
N LEU A 13 -40.98 1.40 19.43
CA LEU A 13 -40.09 2.09 20.39
C LEU A 13 -38.99 1.09 20.88
N CYS A 14 -38.00 1.61 21.60
CA CYS A 14 -36.88 0.92 22.25
C CYS A 14 -37.11 -0.49 22.83
N VAL A 15 -36.08 -1.35 22.70
CA VAL A 15 -35.69 -2.29 23.77
C VAL A 15 -34.20 -2.09 24.05
N LEU A 16 -33.85 -1.60 25.24
CA LEU A 16 -32.47 -1.43 25.73
C LEU A 16 -32.14 -2.52 26.76
N ILE A 17 -31.74 -3.70 26.28
CA ILE A 17 -31.20 -4.80 27.10
C ILE A 17 -30.16 -5.55 26.25
N GLY A 18 -28.94 -5.84 26.70
CA GLY A 18 -28.31 -5.46 27.96
C GLY A 18 -26.87 -5.96 28.10
N LEU A 19 -26.14 -5.31 29.00
CA LEU A 19 -24.88 -5.70 29.67
C LEU A 19 -24.30 -7.12 29.41
N GLY A 20 -22.99 -7.18 29.12
CA GLY A 20 -22.14 -8.26 29.64
C GLY A 20 -21.44 -9.17 28.62
N PHE A 21 -20.32 -8.71 28.05
CA PHE A 21 -19.24 -9.60 27.61
C PHE A 21 -17.96 -9.29 28.39
N SER A 22 -17.70 -10.09 29.42
CA SER A 22 -16.52 -9.95 30.27
C SER A 22 -15.26 -10.45 29.57
N THR A 23 -14.26 -9.59 29.53
CA THR A 23 -12.81 -9.86 29.37
C THR A 23 -12.38 -11.32 29.22
N ALA A 24 -11.96 -11.70 28.00
CA ALA A 24 -10.98 -12.76 27.79
C ALA A 24 -9.61 -12.10 27.50
N VAL A 25 -8.81 -11.85 28.55
CA VAL A 25 -7.45 -11.31 28.37
C VAL A 25 -6.54 -12.45 27.92
N ALA A 26 -6.28 -12.53 26.62
CA ALA A 26 -5.31 -13.48 26.07
C ALA A 26 -3.89 -13.12 26.56
N ASN A 27 -3.28 -14.01 27.32
CA ASN A 27 -1.94 -13.85 27.86
C ASN A 27 -0.87 -14.06 26.77
N ALA A 28 -0.65 -13.02 25.95
CA ALA A 28 0.44 -12.99 24.99
C ALA A 28 1.79 -12.93 25.73
N GLN A 29 2.64 -13.93 25.51
CA GLN A 29 3.90 -14.09 26.23
C GLN A 29 4.83 -12.91 25.96
N SER A 30 5.31 -12.27 27.03
CA SER A 30 6.33 -11.22 26.93
C SER A 30 7.68 -11.85 26.54
N VAL A 31 7.91 -11.97 25.24
CA VAL A 31 9.24 -12.26 24.69
C VAL A 31 10.10 -11.04 24.98
N LYS A 32 10.92 -11.14 26.01
CA LYS A 32 11.96 -10.16 26.31
C LYS A 32 12.84 -9.99 25.07
N PRO A 33 13.00 -8.77 24.53
CA PRO A 33 14.00 -8.54 23.50
C PRO A 33 15.39 -8.79 24.10
N ASP A 34 16.13 -9.74 23.52
CA ASP A 34 17.55 -9.89 23.80
C ASP A 34 18.30 -8.76 23.10
N THR A 35 18.32 -7.60 23.76
CA THR A 35 19.10 -6.42 23.34
C THR A 35 20.58 -6.82 23.23
N PRO A 36 21.18 -6.78 22.03
CA PRO A 36 22.61 -6.94 21.92
C PRO A 36 23.29 -5.73 22.57
N PRO A 37 24.40 -5.90 23.31
CA PRO A 37 25.42 -4.87 23.31
C PRO A 37 25.96 -4.75 21.87
N ASP A 38 26.30 -3.58 21.33
CA ASP A 38 26.48 -2.27 21.97
C ASP A 38 25.68 -1.19 21.21
N ALA A 39 24.99 -0.30 21.93
CA ALA A 39 24.10 0.71 21.34
C ALA A 39 24.65 2.15 21.48
N GLU A 40 25.87 2.43 21.01
CA GLU A 40 26.36 3.82 20.90
C GLU A 40 27.50 4.02 19.86
N ALA A 41 27.15 4.11 18.57
CA ALA A 41 27.94 4.80 17.54
C ALA A 41 27.13 5.08 16.24
N ASP A 42 27.18 6.33 15.77
CA ASP A 42 26.98 6.79 14.38
C ASP A 42 25.89 6.11 13.50
N SER A 43 24.66 6.62 13.63
CA SER A 43 23.54 6.39 12.70
C SER A 43 23.81 6.84 11.25
N ASN A 44 24.95 7.48 10.97
CA ASN A 44 25.40 7.86 9.63
C ASN A 44 26.14 6.72 8.89
N ALA A 45 26.57 5.64 9.58
CA ALA A 45 27.32 4.53 8.98
C ALA A 45 26.47 3.64 8.05
N ALA A 46 25.14 3.71 8.14
CA ALA A 46 24.22 2.86 7.38
C ALA A 46 24.29 3.07 5.85
N MET A 47 24.72 4.24 5.37
CA MET A 47 24.80 4.55 3.93
C MET A 47 26.18 4.24 3.33
N LYS A 48 26.66 3.00 3.49
CA LYS A 48 27.83 2.50 2.76
C LYS A 48 27.66 1.08 2.18
N LEU A 49 26.44 0.72 1.84
CA LEU A 49 26.13 -0.45 1.01
C LEU A 49 26.56 -0.18 -0.44
N THR A 50 27.85 -0.29 -0.72
CA THR A 50 28.40 -0.10 -2.07
C THR A 50 28.12 -1.32 -2.95
N THR A 51 28.12 -1.11 -4.26
CA THR A 51 27.77 -2.08 -5.33
C THR A 51 28.69 -3.31 -5.44
N ASN A 52 29.55 -3.55 -4.45
CA ASN A 52 30.55 -4.61 -4.42
C ASN A 52 30.38 -5.59 -3.24
N ASP A 53 29.30 -5.52 -2.45
CA ASP A 53 29.05 -6.52 -1.40
C ASP A 53 28.65 -7.88 -2.03
N PRO A 54 29.46 -8.95 -1.87
CA PRO A 54 29.16 -10.26 -2.44
C PRO A 54 27.87 -10.89 -1.86
N ARG A 55 27.36 -10.40 -0.73
CA ARG A 55 26.05 -10.81 -0.18
C ARG A 55 24.90 -10.41 -1.11
N ILE A 56 25.01 -9.27 -1.81
CA ILE A 56 24.02 -8.85 -2.81
C ILE A 56 24.09 -9.79 -4.03
N GLY A 57 25.30 -10.08 -4.51
CA GLY A 57 25.50 -11.03 -5.62
C GLY A 57 24.93 -12.41 -5.31
N ASN A 58 25.17 -12.94 -4.10
CA ASN A 58 24.64 -14.22 -3.65
C ASN A 58 23.12 -14.18 -3.40
N ALA A 59 22.55 -13.06 -2.94
CA ALA A 59 21.10 -12.92 -2.79
C ALA A 59 20.39 -12.94 -4.15
N LEU A 60 20.93 -12.21 -5.14
CA LEU A 60 20.42 -12.19 -6.52
C LEU A 60 20.56 -13.56 -7.22
N SER A 61 21.66 -14.27 -6.97
CA SER A 61 21.92 -15.59 -7.58
C SER A 61 21.22 -16.74 -6.86
N GLY A 62 20.77 -16.53 -5.62
CA GLY A 62 20.46 -17.62 -4.69
C GLY A 62 19.03 -18.13 -4.69
N HIS A 63 18.05 -17.35 -5.18
CA HIS A 63 16.59 -17.65 -5.11
C HIS A 63 16.01 -17.96 -3.70
N HIS A 64 16.82 -17.96 -2.64
CA HIS A 64 16.42 -18.31 -1.28
C HIS A 64 15.87 -17.11 -0.50
N GLY A 65 14.56 -16.85 -0.61
CA GLY A 65 13.84 -15.94 0.28
C GLY A 65 12.82 -15.04 -0.41
N THR A 66 11.63 -15.58 -0.71
CA THR A 66 10.52 -14.94 -1.44
C THR A 66 10.06 -13.58 -0.90
N TRP A 67 10.45 -13.21 0.33
CA TRP A 67 9.92 -12.05 1.06
C TRP A 67 10.96 -10.94 1.35
N LYS A 68 12.21 -11.09 0.90
CA LYS A 68 13.21 -10.02 0.97
C LYS A 68 13.47 -9.47 -0.44
N TRP A 69 12.45 -8.81 -1.00
CA TRP A 69 12.58 -8.13 -2.28
C TRP A 69 13.74 -7.13 -2.21
N VAL A 70 14.69 -7.26 -3.13
CA VAL A 70 15.86 -6.38 -3.20
C VAL A 70 15.40 -5.07 -3.81
N VAL A 71 14.86 -4.19 -2.96
CA VAL A 71 14.59 -2.80 -3.32
C VAL A 71 15.88 -2.23 -3.92
N PRO A 72 15.91 -1.81 -5.19
CA PRO A 72 17.14 -1.33 -5.79
C PRO A 72 17.68 -0.11 -5.04
N PRO A 73 19.02 0.05 -4.92
CA PRO A 73 19.61 1.25 -4.32
C PRO A 73 19.41 2.53 -5.17
N VAL A 74 18.75 2.40 -6.32
CA VAL A 74 18.28 3.50 -7.17
C VAL A 74 16.77 3.64 -7.00
N LYS A 75 16.25 4.88 -6.96
CA LYS A 75 14.81 5.11 -6.94
C LYS A 75 14.18 4.52 -8.20
N MET A 76 13.25 3.59 -8.04
CA MET A 76 12.44 3.11 -9.15
C MET A 76 11.46 4.21 -9.57
N ALA A 77 11.28 4.39 -10.88
CA ALA A 77 10.26 5.29 -11.42
C ALA A 77 9.03 4.46 -11.81
N GLY A 78 7.92 4.70 -11.12
CA GLY A 78 6.63 4.12 -11.42
C GLY A 78 5.84 4.96 -12.43
N GLY A 79 5.01 4.29 -13.23
CA GLY A 79 3.96 4.93 -14.01
C GLY A 79 3.06 5.79 -13.11
N PHE A 80 2.49 6.86 -13.68
CA PHE A 80 1.78 7.91 -12.95
C PHE A 80 2.67 8.74 -11.98
N ASP A 81 3.95 8.96 -12.31
CA ASP A 81 4.87 9.82 -11.54
C ASP A 81 4.99 9.33 -10.07
N ASP A 82 5.18 8.02 -9.90
CA ASP A 82 5.19 7.30 -8.62
C ASP A 82 3.88 7.31 -7.80
N HIS A 83 2.73 7.67 -8.39
CA HIS A 83 1.43 7.68 -7.69
C HIS A 83 0.67 6.34 -7.81
N ASP A 84 -0.01 5.97 -6.73
CA ASP A 84 -0.82 4.75 -6.63
C ASP A 84 -1.96 4.71 -7.66
N PRO A 85 -2.05 3.68 -8.53
CA PRO A 85 -3.11 3.58 -9.55
C PRO A 85 -4.54 3.63 -9.00
N ILE A 86 -4.81 2.98 -7.86
CA ILE A 86 -6.14 2.99 -7.21
C ILE A 86 -6.41 4.35 -6.58
N GLY A 87 -5.39 5.00 -6.03
CA GLY A 87 -5.43 6.42 -5.65
C GLY A 87 -5.82 7.33 -6.83
N VAL A 88 -5.12 7.18 -7.95
CA VAL A 88 -5.34 7.94 -9.20
C VAL A 88 -6.79 7.76 -9.67
N ILE A 89 -7.28 6.52 -9.79
CA ILE A 89 -8.68 6.21 -10.13
C ILE A 89 -9.67 6.92 -9.18
N SER A 90 -9.38 6.89 -7.88
CA SER A 90 -10.16 7.56 -6.82
C SER A 90 -10.08 9.09 -6.88
N GLY A 91 -9.34 9.67 -7.83
CA GLY A 91 -9.18 11.11 -8.00
C GLY A 91 -8.19 11.72 -7.01
N LYS A 92 -7.20 10.95 -6.55
CA LYS A 92 -6.18 11.37 -5.60
C LYS A 92 -4.78 11.05 -6.11
N LEU A 93 -3.90 12.03 -6.09
CA LEU A 93 -2.47 11.81 -6.26
C LEU A 93 -1.91 11.36 -4.91
N ILE A 94 -1.85 10.05 -4.68
CA ILE A 94 -1.28 9.45 -3.46
C ILE A 94 0.10 8.90 -3.82
N PRO A 95 1.21 9.48 -3.33
CA PRO A 95 2.55 9.05 -3.69
C PRO A 95 2.88 7.70 -3.05
N ALA A 96 3.50 6.80 -3.81
CA ALA A 96 4.05 5.54 -3.34
C ALA A 96 5.58 5.61 -3.27
N ASP A 97 6.19 4.80 -2.40
CA ASP A 97 7.65 4.65 -2.29
C ASP A 97 8.21 3.52 -3.19
N CYS A 98 7.32 2.90 -3.98
CA CYS A 98 7.59 1.73 -4.82
C CYS A 98 8.10 0.48 -4.08
N SER A 99 8.04 0.43 -2.74
CA SER A 99 8.35 -0.77 -1.95
C SER A 99 7.40 -1.92 -2.30
N LEU A 100 6.14 -1.60 -2.57
CA LEU A 100 5.15 -2.44 -3.23
C LEU A 100 4.99 -2.00 -4.69
N ASN A 101 5.17 -2.95 -5.60
CA ASN A 101 5.16 -2.71 -7.04
C ASN A 101 4.58 -3.91 -7.80
N TRP A 102 4.08 -3.64 -9.00
CA TRP A 102 3.72 -4.63 -10.01
C TRP A 102 4.26 -4.18 -11.36
N THR A 103 4.86 -5.10 -12.12
CA THR A 103 5.36 -4.83 -13.46
C THR A 103 4.43 -5.47 -14.47
N ASP A 104 3.99 -4.71 -15.46
CA ASP A 104 3.15 -5.18 -16.55
C ASP A 104 3.90 -6.26 -17.37
N PRO A 105 3.35 -7.49 -17.50
CA PRO A 105 3.98 -8.52 -18.32
C PRO A 105 4.06 -8.14 -19.80
N ASP A 106 3.17 -7.27 -20.31
CA ASP A 106 3.11 -6.91 -21.73
C ASP A 106 3.96 -5.68 -22.06
N SER A 107 3.81 -4.58 -21.30
CA SER A 107 4.55 -3.32 -21.57
C SER A 107 5.84 -3.15 -20.75
N HIS A 108 6.08 -4.02 -19.77
CA HIS A 108 7.19 -3.94 -18.79
C HIS A 108 7.25 -2.63 -17.98
N LYS A 109 6.17 -1.84 -17.97
CA LYS A 109 6.02 -0.69 -17.08
C LYS A 109 5.83 -1.15 -15.64
N LEU A 110 6.54 -0.50 -14.71
CA LEU A 110 6.41 -0.69 -13.28
C LEU A 110 5.37 0.30 -12.72
N TYR A 111 4.49 -0.19 -11.85
CA TYR A 111 3.49 0.61 -11.14
C TYR A 111 3.69 0.43 -9.63
N CYS A 112 3.59 1.53 -8.87
CA CYS A 112 3.88 1.58 -7.44
C CYS A 112 2.61 1.71 -6.60
N PHE A 113 2.56 1.08 -5.43
CA PHE A 113 1.37 1.01 -4.60
C PHE A 113 1.64 1.48 -3.17
N THR A 114 0.69 2.22 -2.60
CA THR A 114 0.77 2.75 -1.22
C THR A 114 0.48 1.72 -0.14
N SER A 115 -0.12 0.59 -0.50
CA SER A 115 -0.53 -0.47 0.42
C SER A 115 -0.73 -1.81 -0.28
N ALA A 116 -0.58 -2.90 0.47
CA ALA A 116 -0.85 -4.24 -0.03
C ALA A 116 -2.31 -4.42 -0.46
N THR A 117 -3.25 -3.74 0.21
CA THR A 117 -4.67 -3.71 -0.18
C THR A 117 -4.88 -3.09 -1.56
N SER A 118 -4.18 -2.00 -1.87
CA SER A 118 -4.24 -1.37 -3.20
C SER A 118 -3.70 -2.30 -4.30
N LEU A 119 -2.54 -2.92 -4.05
CA LEU A 119 -1.93 -3.90 -4.96
C LEU A 119 -2.84 -5.12 -5.20
N ILE A 120 -3.39 -5.72 -4.14
CA ILE A 120 -4.28 -6.90 -4.25
C ILE A 120 -5.54 -6.54 -5.04
N TYR A 121 -6.19 -5.42 -4.73
CA TYR A 121 -7.40 -4.98 -5.43
C TYR A 121 -7.12 -4.65 -6.92
N PHE A 122 -5.94 -4.12 -7.23
CA PHE A 122 -5.48 -3.89 -8.60
C PHE A 122 -5.25 -5.19 -9.37
N MET A 123 -4.69 -6.23 -8.71
CA MET A 123 -4.31 -7.49 -9.35
C MET A 123 -5.50 -8.35 -9.83
N ASP A 124 -6.73 -8.07 -9.41
CA ASP A 124 -7.92 -8.76 -9.91
C ASP A 124 -8.14 -8.54 -11.42
N VAL A 125 -7.96 -7.31 -11.91
CA VAL A 125 -8.15 -6.91 -13.33
C VAL A 125 -7.21 -5.77 -13.74
N PRO A 126 -5.87 -5.99 -13.73
CA PRO A 126 -4.88 -4.90 -13.77
C PRO A 126 -5.02 -3.96 -14.97
N HIS A 127 -5.14 -4.47 -16.19
CA HIS A 127 -5.27 -3.63 -17.40
C HIS A 127 -6.57 -2.80 -17.41
N THR A 128 -7.64 -3.26 -16.75
CA THR A 128 -8.88 -2.48 -16.57
C THR A 128 -8.65 -1.29 -15.64
N TYR A 129 -7.92 -1.51 -14.54
CA TYR A 129 -7.52 -0.42 -13.64
C TYR A 129 -6.51 0.52 -14.28
N LEU A 130 -5.53 0.04 -15.06
CA LEU A 130 -4.64 0.91 -15.82
C LEU A 130 -5.41 1.81 -16.79
N THR A 131 -6.33 1.25 -17.59
CA THR A 131 -7.18 2.02 -18.51
C THR A 131 -8.00 3.10 -17.78
N ALA A 132 -8.52 2.79 -16.59
CA ALA A 132 -9.23 3.74 -15.76
C ALA A 132 -8.29 4.82 -15.16
N ALA A 133 -7.10 4.42 -14.69
CA ALA A 133 -6.10 5.28 -14.10
C ALA A 133 -5.52 6.26 -15.14
N GLU A 134 -5.21 5.83 -16.36
CA GLU A 134 -4.72 6.70 -17.45
C GLU A 134 -5.73 7.80 -17.81
N LYS A 135 -7.00 7.42 -18.01
CA LYS A 135 -8.09 8.36 -18.26
C LYS A 135 -8.27 9.36 -17.11
N LYS A 136 -8.09 8.89 -15.87
CA LYS A 136 -8.24 9.73 -14.68
C LYS A 136 -7.02 10.63 -14.45
N TRP A 137 -5.82 10.13 -14.69
CA TRP A 137 -4.54 10.86 -14.67
C TRP A 137 -4.54 12.07 -15.60
N GLN A 138 -5.01 11.90 -16.84
CA GLN A 138 -5.20 13.00 -17.79
C GLN A 138 -6.11 14.09 -17.21
N SER A 139 -7.21 13.71 -16.55
CA SER A 139 -8.13 14.67 -15.91
C SER A 139 -7.60 15.35 -14.64
N LEU A 140 -6.59 14.75 -13.98
CA LEU A 140 -5.96 15.28 -12.76
C LEU A 140 -4.75 16.19 -13.06
N THR A 141 -4.01 15.90 -14.14
CA THR A 141 -2.69 16.50 -14.40
C THR A 141 -2.60 17.30 -15.70
N GLY A 142 -3.56 17.12 -16.62
CA GLY A 142 -3.49 17.66 -17.99
C GLY A 142 -2.44 16.98 -18.88
N LYS A 143 -1.82 15.88 -18.43
CA LYS A 143 -0.75 15.15 -19.13
C LYS A 143 -1.20 13.72 -19.48
N PRO A 144 -0.67 13.10 -20.55
CA PRO A 144 -0.73 11.65 -20.68
C PRO A 144 -0.01 10.97 -19.49
N ALA A 145 -0.36 9.71 -19.23
CA ALA A 145 0.50 8.86 -18.41
C ALA A 145 1.73 8.46 -19.23
N ILE A 146 2.88 8.38 -18.57
CA ILE A 146 4.16 7.93 -19.12
C ILE A 146 4.44 6.54 -18.57
#